data_AF-A0A497B4W6-F1
#
_entry.id   AF-A0A497B4W6-F1
#
_cell.length_a   1.000
_cell.length_b   1.000
_cell.length_c   1.000
_cell.angle_alpha   90.00
_cell.angle_beta   90.00
_cell.angle_gamma   90.00
#
_symmetry.space_group_name_H-M   'P 1'
#
loop_
_entity.id
_entity.type
_entity.pdbx_description
1 polymer ?
#
loop_
_entity_poly.entity_id
_entity_poly.type
_entity_poly.pdbx_seq_one_letter_code
_entity_poly.pdbx_strand_id
1 'polypeptide(L)'
;MDSGRKLTAQELAELALFLYQEGDSYQQQGQYYHAKVRFAQSLSVFRKLGISNETWVAALLYNLGRISVHGGENKQALAFFEASAHIQQRLGEEESVADLFQELGRAIAKIGDHALAYWLLERASRIYQAVGMQEQSNLAQKELSRVAGLTSSLEDGISPASHTHRPHEFAIQIDDQAKERFIVTVDGEVQWSTDKGPDQPLTLGLTSWQVVSIDH
;
A
#
# COMPACT_ATOMS: atom_id res chain seq x y z
N MET A 1 28.28 3.10 24.91
CA MET A 1 27.66 4.33 24.36
C MET A 1 28.04 4.34 22.89
N ASP A 2 27.24 3.68 22.06
CA ASP A 2 27.54 3.57 20.64
C ASP A 2 27.08 4.86 19.96
N SER A 3 28.05 5.71 19.63
CA SER A 3 27.85 6.99 18.97
C SER A 3 27.36 6.71 17.55
N GLY A 4 26.06 6.92 17.34
CA GLY A 4 25.33 6.68 16.09
C GLY A 4 26.07 7.21 14.86
N ARG A 5 26.75 6.31 14.15
CA ARG A 5 27.18 6.56 12.79
C ARG A 5 25.90 6.74 11.97
N LYS A 6 25.75 7.93 11.40
CA LYS A 6 24.74 8.20 10.37
C LYS A 6 25.06 7.31 9.18
N LEU A 7 24.11 6.45 8.81
CA LEU A 7 24.23 5.65 7.60
C LEU A 7 24.19 6.56 6.37
N THR A 8 24.96 6.21 5.36
CA THR A 8 24.88 6.82 4.03
C THR A 8 23.54 6.46 3.38
N ALA A 9 23.13 7.23 2.37
CA ALA A 9 21.94 6.92 1.58
C ALA A 9 22.02 5.52 0.94
N GLN A 10 23.22 5.08 0.55
CA GLN A 10 23.46 3.75 0.02
C GLN A 10 23.24 2.67 1.08
N GLU A 11 23.85 2.81 2.27
CA GLU A 11 23.67 1.85 3.36
C GLU A 11 22.20 1.76 3.83
N LEU A 12 21.48 2.88 3.79
CA LEU A 12 20.03 2.91 4.07
C LEU A 12 19.23 2.20 2.98
N ALA A 13 19.59 2.36 1.71
CA ALA A 13 18.93 1.64 0.62
C ALA A 13 19.17 0.13 0.71
N GLU A 14 20.40 -0.28 1.01
CA GLU A 14 20.75 -1.69 1.23
C GLU A 14 19.99 -2.28 2.43
N LEU A 15 19.88 -1.54 3.53
CA LEU A 15 19.06 -1.93 4.68
C LEU A 15 17.58 -2.08 4.30
N ALA A 16 17.03 -1.14 3.54
CA ALA A 16 15.63 -1.17 3.11
C ALA A 16 15.34 -2.38 2.21
N LEU A 17 16.25 -2.69 1.28
CA LEU A 17 16.18 -3.89 0.43
C LEU A 17 16.25 -5.18 1.26
N PHE A 18 17.16 -5.23 2.23
CA PHE A 18 17.30 -6.38 3.13
C PHE A 18 15.99 -6.61 3.91
N LEU A 19 15.42 -5.56 4.49
CA LEU A 19 14.13 -5.63 5.20
C LEU A 19 12.99 -6.08 4.28
N TYR A 20 12.97 -5.62 3.03
CA TYR A 20 12.01 -6.08 2.03
C TYR A 20 12.15 -7.59 1.78
N GLN A 21 13.38 -8.08 1.58
CA GLN A 21 13.64 -9.50 1.34
C GLN A 21 13.26 -10.38 2.53
N GLU A 22 13.51 -9.93 3.76
CA GLU A 22 13.03 -10.62 4.96
C GLU A 22 11.50 -10.66 5.00
N GLY A 23 10.84 -9.55 4.69
CA GLY A 23 9.38 -9.47 4.62
C GLY A 23 8.79 -10.45 3.62
N ASP A 24 9.36 -10.54 2.42
CA ASP A 24 8.93 -11.50 1.39
C ASP A 24 9.15 -12.94 1.88
N SER A 25 10.31 -13.25 2.46
CA SER A 25 10.57 -14.58 3.03
C SER A 25 9.55 -14.98 4.09
N TYR A 26 9.21 -14.07 5.02
CA TYR A 26 8.16 -14.31 6.01
C TYR A 26 6.79 -14.53 5.36
N GLN A 27 6.46 -13.77 4.32
CA GLN A 27 5.20 -13.91 3.60
C GLN A 27 5.09 -15.28 2.91
N GLN A 28 6.16 -15.77 2.27
CA GLN A 28 6.19 -17.10 1.65
C GLN A 28 6.03 -18.22 2.69
N GLN A 29 6.46 -17.98 3.92
CA GLN A 29 6.29 -18.91 5.05
C GLN A 29 4.93 -18.78 5.76
N GLY A 30 4.04 -17.89 5.30
CA GLY A 30 2.75 -17.61 5.94
C GLY A 30 2.85 -16.83 7.26
N GLN A 31 4.02 -16.29 7.59
CA GLN A 31 4.26 -15.49 8.80
C GLN A 31 3.86 -14.02 8.59
N TYR A 32 2.57 -13.79 8.33
CA TYR A 32 2.05 -12.48 7.91
C TYR A 32 2.33 -11.32 8.88
N TYR A 33 2.35 -11.59 10.19
CA TYR A 33 2.70 -10.56 11.19
C TYR A 33 4.14 -10.06 11.02
N HIS A 34 5.11 -10.98 10.93
CA HIS A 34 6.52 -10.63 10.75
C HIS A 34 6.75 -9.97 9.39
N ALA A 35 6.07 -10.44 8.33
CA ALA A 35 6.10 -9.82 7.02
C ALA A 35 5.60 -8.37 7.06
N LYS A 36 4.46 -8.12 7.72
CA LYS A 36 3.87 -6.77 7.87
C LYS A 36 4.86 -5.82 8.54
N VAL A 37 5.51 -6.24 9.63
CA VAL A 37 6.50 -5.44 10.34
C VAL A 37 7.71 -5.14 9.44
N ARG A 38 8.27 -6.14 8.75
CA ARG A 38 9.45 -5.95 7.89
C ARG A 38 9.17 -5.05 6.69
N PHE A 39 8.03 -5.22 6.04
CA PHE A 39 7.61 -4.31 4.97
C PHE A 39 7.37 -2.89 5.46
N ALA A 40 6.76 -2.71 6.65
CA ALA A 40 6.57 -1.38 7.23
C ALA A 40 7.92 -0.69 7.52
N GLN A 41 8.90 -1.42 8.04
CA GLN A 41 10.25 -0.92 8.28
C GLN A 41 10.95 -0.52 6.98
N SER A 42 10.90 -1.37 5.96
CA SER A 42 11.44 -1.09 4.64
C SER A 42 10.80 0.18 4.02
N LEU A 43 9.48 0.30 4.15
CA LEU A 43 8.69 1.42 3.64
C LEU A 43 9.12 2.74 4.27
N SER A 44 9.29 2.75 5.59
CA SER A 44 9.75 3.93 6.33
C SER A 44 11.13 4.40 5.85
N VAL A 45 12.05 3.47 5.59
CA VAL A 45 13.39 3.81 5.10
C VAL A 45 13.35 4.33 3.66
N PHE A 46 12.71 3.62 2.72
CA PHE A 46 12.63 4.05 1.33
C PHE A 46 11.91 5.39 1.16
N ARG A 47 10.84 5.64 1.92
CA ARG A 47 10.14 6.93 1.94
C ARG A 47 11.08 8.08 2.28
N LYS A 48 11.92 7.91 3.30
CA LYS A 48 12.86 8.95 3.74
C LYS A 48 14.01 9.18 2.75
N LEU A 49 14.33 8.19 1.92
CA LEU A 49 15.31 8.33 0.83
C LEU A 49 14.77 9.12 -0.38
N GLY A 50 13.44 9.26 -0.51
CA GLY A 50 12.81 10.15 -1.49
C GLY A 50 12.50 9.53 -2.86
N ILE A 51 12.31 10.43 -3.85
CA ILE A 51 11.65 10.17 -5.15
C ILE A 51 12.26 8.99 -5.92
N SER A 52 13.58 8.81 -5.89
CA SER A 52 14.26 7.71 -6.59
C SER A 52 13.85 6.30 -6.13
N ASN A 53 13.12 6.19 -5.02
CA ASN A 53 12.65 4.93 -4.45
C ASN A 53 11.12 4.79 -4.45
N GLU A 54 10.40 5.63 -5.20
CA GLU A 54 8.93 5.57 -5.28
C GLU A 54 8.40 4.22 -5.78
N THR A 55 9.13 3.55 -6.67
CA THR A 55 8.81 2.18 -7.10
C THR A 55 8.80 1.22 -5.92
N TRP A 56 9.78 1.31 -5.01
CA TRP A 56 9.84 0.49 -3.80
C TRP A 56 8.74 0.84 -2.82
N VAL A 57 8.47 2.14 -2.62
CA VAL A 57 7.37 2.60 -1.75
C VAL A 57 6.03 2.04 -2.24
N ALA A 58 5.76 2.11 -3.55
CA ALA A 58 4.55 1.56 -4.15
C ALA A 58 4.45 0.04 -3.97
N ALA A 59 5.54 -0.70 -4.23
CA ALA A 59 5.57 -2.16 -4.07
C ALA A 59 5.35 -2.60 -2.61
N LEU A 60 5.92 -1.87 -1.65
CA LEU A 60 5.76 -2.16 -0.23
C LEU A 60 4.34 -1.88 0.26
N LEU A 61 3.74 -0.76 -0.16
CA LEU A 61 2.33 -0.46 0.08
C LEU A 61 1.44 -1.56 -0.51
N TYR A 62 1.72 -2.00 -1.73
CA TYR A 62 0.99 -3.09 -2.35
C TYR A 62 1.06 -4.40 -1.53
N ASN A 63 2.25 -4.79 -1.09
CA ASN A 63 2.43 -6.00 -0.28
C ASN A 63 1.75 -5.89 1.09
N LEU A 64 1.82 -4.72 1.74
CA LEU A 64 1.06 -4.45 2.96
C LEU A 64 -0.45 -4.58 2.74
N GLY A 65 -0.96 -4.09 1.60
CA GLY A 65 -2.34 -4.27 1.18
C GLY A 65 -2.73 -5.74 1.07
N ARG A 66 -1.91 -6.55 0.40
CA ARG A 66 -2.13 -8.00 0.29
C ARG A 66 -2.15 -8.70 1.65
N ILE A 67 -1.23 -8.35 2.55
CA ILE A 67 -1.21 -8.91 3.91
C ILE A 67 -2.47 -8.53 4.67
N SER A 68 -2.91 -7.27 4.57
CA SER A 68 -4.14 -6.82 5.21
C SER A 68 -5.39 -7.56 4.69
N VAL A 69 -5.46 -7.90 3.40
CA VAL A 69 -6.53 -8.78 2.87
C VAL A 69 -6.50 -10.16 3.54
N HIS A 70 -5.32 -10.76 3.71
CA HIS A 70 -5.21 -12.07 4.40
C HIS A 70 -5.61 -11.98 5.88
N GLY A 71 -5.39 -10.83 6.51
CA GLY A 71 -5.83 -10.56 7.88
C GLY A 71 -7.30 -10.16 8.02
N GLY A 72 -8.05 -10.02 6.93
CA GLY A 72 -9.43 -9.49 6.93
C GLY A 72 -9.52 -7.99 7.23
N GLU A 73 -8.40 -7.26 7.17
CA GLU A 73 -8.29 -5.83 7.45
C GLU A 73 -8.63 -5.00 6.20
N ASN A 74 -9.83 -5.20 5.63
CA ASN A 74 -10.16 -4.74 4.27
C ASN A 74 -10.08 -3.22 4.08
N LYS A 75 -10.43 -2.44 5.10
CA LYS A 75 -10.27 -0.96 5.08
C LYS A 75 -8.80 -0.55 4.99
N GLN A 76 -7.93 -1.25 5.70
CA GLN A 76 -6.49 -0.97 5.69
C GLN A 76 -5.87 -1.42 4.37
N ALA A 77 -6.29 -2.57 3.85
CA ALA A 77 -5.88 -3.05 2.53
C ALA A 77 -6.21 -2.04 1.43
N LEU A 78 -7.42 -1.49 1.46
CA LEU A 78 -7.90 -0.49 0.51
C LEU A 78 -6.97 0.73 0.48
N ALA A 79 -6.69 1.34 1.62
CA ALA A 79 -5.83 2.53 1.69
C ALA A 79 -4.39 2.25 1.23
N PHE A 80 -3.88 1.05 1.52
CA PHE A 80 -2.58 0.63 1.01
C PHE A 80 -2.55 0.50 -0.52
N PHE A 81 -3.59 -0.12 -1.10
CA PHE A 81 -3.71 -0.22 -2.55
C PHE A 81 -3.90 1.15 -3.21
N GLU A 82 -4.70 2.04 -2.61
CA GLU A 82 -4.87 3.42 -3.08
C GLU A 82 -3.55 4.18 -3.12
N ALA A 83 -2.81 4.19 -2.01
CA ALA A 83 -1.51 4.83 -1.91
C ALA A 83 -0.53 4.27 -2.95
N SER A 84 -0.50 2.95 -3.11
CA SER A 84 0.37 2.28 -4.08
C SER A 84 0.03 2.64 -5.53
N ALA A 85 -1.25 2.67 -5.89
CA ALA A 85 -1.69 3.01 -7.24
C ALA A 85 -1.41 4.47 -7.59
N HIS A 86 -1.59 5.41 -6.65
CA HIS A 86 -1.28 6.81 -6.91
C HIS A 86 0.19 7.06 -7.20
N ILE A 87 1.08 6.36 -6.49
CA ILE A 87 2.52 6.44 -6.75
C ILE A 87 2.85 5.82 -8.12
N GLN A 88 2.31 4.63 -8.44
CA GLN A 88 2.54 3.99 -9.73
C GLN A 88 1.99 4.80 -10.90
N GLN A 89 0.87 5.51 -10.72
CA GLN A 89 0.32 6.42 -11.72
C GLN A 89 1.31 7.53 -12.07
N ARG A 90 1.96 8.12 -11.06
CA ARG A 90 3.02 9.12 -11.28
C ARG A 90 4.27 8.56 -11.96
N LEU A 91 4.54 7.27 -11.77
CA LEU A 91 5.66 6.56 -12.40
C LEU A 91 5.35 6.08 -13.83
N GLY A 92 4.11 6.24 -14.31
CA GLY A 92 3.69 5.76 -15.63
C GLY A 92 3.44 4.26 -15.72
N GLU A 93 3.30 3.58 -14.58
CA GLU A 93 3.07 2.12 -14.48
C GLU A 93 1.56 1.78 -14.43
N GLU A 94 0.74 2.61 -15.08
CA GLU A 94 -0.72 2.61 -14.97
C GLU A 94 -1.36 1.30 -15.45
N GLU A 95 -0.87 0.72 -16.55
CA GLU A 95 -1.37 -0.56 -17.09
C GLU A 95 -1.19 -1.70 -16.09
N SER A 96 0.03 -1.86 -15.55
CA SER A 96 0.36 -2.91 -14.58
C SER A 96 -0.50 -2.82 -13.30
N VAL A 97 -0.83 -1.60 -12.86
CA VAL A 97 -1.74 -1.38 -11.72
C VAL A 97 -3.15 -1.86 -12.03
N ALA A 98 -3.65 -1.54 -13.24
CA ALA A 98 -5.00 -1.91 -13.64
C ALA A 98 -5.17 -3.44 -13.71
N ASP A 99 -4.20 -4.13 -14.30
CA ASP A 99 -4.15 -5.60 -14.35
C ASP A 99 -4.22 -6.21 -12.94
N LEU A 100 -3.38 -5.71 -12.05
CA LEU A 100 -3.27 -6.18 -10.68
C LEU A 100 -4.57 -5.95 -9.89
N PHE A 101 -5.17 -4.77 -10.04
CA PHE A 101 -6.44 -4.45 -9.40
C PHE A 101 -7.58 -5.30 -9.93
N GLN A 102 -7.60 -5.59 -11.23
CA GLN A 102 -8.59 -6.49 -11.79
C GLN A 102 -8.43 -7.90 -11.20
N GLU A 103 -7.20 -8.45 -11.17
CA GLU A 103 -6.93 -9.76 -10.60
C GLU A 103 -7.32 -9.86 -9.12
N LEU A 104 -6.94 -8.87 -8.31
CA LEU A 104 -7.31 -8.81 -6.90
C LEU A 104 -8.82 -8.68 -6.71
N GLY A 105 -9.48 -7.82 -7.49
CA GLY A 105 -10.93 -7.66 -7.45
C GLY A 105 -11.67 -8.98 -7.73
N ARG A 106 -11.19 -9.76 -8.71
CA ARG A 106 -11.72 -11.10 -8.99
C ARG A 106 -11.47 -12.09 -7.85
N ALA A 107 -10.29 -12.08 -7.26
CA ALA A 107 -9.94 -12.97 -6.15
C ALA A 107 -10.78 -12.67 -4.90
N ILE A 108 -10.89 -11.40 -4.54
CA ILE A 108 -11.64 -10.92 -3.37
C ILE A 108 -13.15 -11.16 -3.56
N ALA A 109 -13.67 -10.99 -4.79
CA ALA A 109 -15.06 -11.34 -5.10
C ALA A 109 -15.39 -12.81 -4.82
N LYS A 110 -14.43 -13.72 -5.00
CA LYS A 110 -14.60 -15.16 -4.71
C LYS A 110 -14.60 -15.46 -3.20
N ILE A 111 -13.91 -14.64 -2.42
CA ILE A 111 -13.83 -14.75 -0.96
C ILE A 111 -15.07 -14.14 -0.29
N GLY A 112 -15.86 -13.36 -1.02
CA GLY A 112 -17.17 -12.84 -0.58
C GLY A 112 -17.15 -11.38 -0.15
N ASP A 113 -15.98 -10.73 -0.12
CA ASP A 113 -15.94 -9.27 0.09
C ASP A 113 -16.24 -8.53 -1.22
N HIS A 114 -17.52 -8.47 -1.53
CA HIS A 114 -18.00 -7.84 -2.75
C HIS A 114 -17.80 -6.31 -2.77
N ALA A 115 -17.66 -5.67 -1.60
CA ALA A 115 -17.42 -4.22 -1.54
C ALA A 115 -15.99 -3.87 -1.97
N LEU A 116 -14.98 -4.52 -1.39
CA LEU A 116 -13.59 -4.31 -1.78
C LEU A 116 -13.34 -4.78 -3.23
N ALA A 117 -13.96 -5.88 -3.64
CA ALA A 117 -13.90 -6.35 -5.02
C ALA A 117 -14.47 -5.33 -6.01
N TYR A 118 -15.62 -4.72 -5.68
CA TYR A 118 -16.22 -3.68 -6.51
C TYR A 118 -15.25 -2.51 -6.68
N TRP A 119 -14.68 -2.02 -5.57
CA TRP A 119 -13.76 -0.88 -5.61
C TRP A 119 -12.54 -1.15 -6.51
N LEU A 120 -11.92 -2.34 -6.35
CA LEU A 120 -10.76 -2.73 -7.15
C LEU A 120 -11.07 -2.82 -8.65
N LEU A 121 -12.21 -3.41 -9.01
CA LEU A 121 -12.64 -3.54 -10.40
C LEU A 121 -13.02 -2.19 -11.02
N GLU A 122 -13.65 -1.30 -10.25
CA GLU A 122 -13.95 0.07 -10.69
C GLU A 122 -12.65 0.83 -10.96
N ARG A 123 -11.67 0.74 -10.06
CA ARG A 123 -10.39 1.43 -10.21
C ARG A 123 -9.61 0.89 -11.41
N ALA A 124 -9.55 -0.43 -11.60
CA ALA A 124 -8.96 -1.05 -12.79
C ALA A 124 -9.60 -0.53 -14.08
N SER A 125 -10.94 -0.53 -14.17
CA SER A 125 -11.66 -0.04 -15.35
C SER A 125 -11.35 1.42 -15.68
N ARG A 126 -11.31 2.30 -14.67
CA ARG A 126 -11.00 3.72 -14.86
C ARG A 126 -9.57 3.92 -15.36
N ILE A 127 -8.61 3.16 -14.82
CA ILE A 127 -7.21 3.25 -15.26
C ILE A 127 -7.08 2.75 -16.70
N TYR A 128 -7.63 1.58 -17.03
CA TYR A 128 -7.66 1.08 -18.42
C TYR A 128 -8.26 2.09 -19.40
N GLN A 129 -9.33 2.79 -18.99
CA GLN A 129 -9.94 3.83 -19.81
C GLN A 129 -8.99 5.01 -20.02
N ALA A 130 -8.28 5.46 -18.98
CA ALA A 130 -7.33 6.56 -19.06
C ALA A 130 -6.14 6.23 -19.98
N VAL A 131 -5.67 4.99 -19.99
CA VAL A 131 -4.56 4.53 -20.86
C VAL A 131 -5.01 4.04 -22.25
N GLY A 132 -6.29 4.15 -22.58
CA GLY A 132 -6.83 3.78 -23.90
C GLY A 132 -7.07 2.27 -24.13
N MET A 133 -7.02 1.45 -23.09
CA MET A 133 -7.25 0.00 -23.11
C MET A 133 -8.75 -0.32 -22.97
N GLN A 134 -9.54 0.03 -23.99
CA GLN A 134 -11.01 -0.05 -23.91
C GLN A 134 -11.53 -1.48 -23.73
N GLU A 135 -10.88 -2.49 -24.30
CA GLU A 135 -11.29 -3.89 -24.16
C GLU A 135 -11.19 -4.36 -22.71
N GLN A 136 -10.04 -4.12 -22.08
CA GLN A 136 -9.77 -4.43 -20.67
C GLN A 136 -10.70 -3.64 -19.75
N SER A 137 -10.94 -2.36 -20.05
CA SER A 137 -11.91 -1.55 -19.30
C SER A 137 -13.31 -2.17 -19.33
N ASN A 138 -13.77 -2.62 -20.50
CA ASN A 138 -15.07 -3.28 -20.64
C ASN A 138 -15.13 -4.63 -19.90
N LEU A 139 -14.04 -5.40 -19.90
CA LEU A 139 -13.95 -6.65 -19.15
C LEU A 139 -14.05 -6.39 -17.64
N ALA A 140 -13.31 -5.42 -17.12
CA ALA A 140 -13.38 -5.00 -15.73
C ALA A 140 -14.79 -4.51 -15.35
N GLN A 141 -15.47 -3.74 -16.22
CA GLN A 141 -16.86 -3.29 -15.99
C GLN A 141 -17.88 -4.43 -15.98
N LYS A 142 -17.68 -5.45 -16.82
CA LYS A 142 -18.54 -6.65 -16.81
C LYS A 142 -18.41 -7.40 -15.49
N GLU A 143 -17.20 -7.53 -14.97
CA GLU A 143 -16.93 -8.16 -13.68
C GLU A 143 -17.48 -7.31 -12.52
N LEU A 144 -17.31 -5.99 -12.59
CA LEU A 144 -17.88 -5.02 -11.67
C LEU A 144 -19.40 -5.16 -11.58
N SER A 145 -20.08 -5.22 -12.72
CA SER A 145 -21.53 -5.38 -12.82
C SER A 145 -22.01 -6.68 -12.17
N ARG A 146 -21.26 -7.78 -12.33
CA ARG A 146 -21.54 -9.06 -11.68
C ARG A 146 -21.42 -8.94 -10.16
N VAL A 147 -20.37 -8.28 -9.66
CA VAL A 147 -20.15 -8.06 -8.22
C VAL A 147 -21.23 -7.14 -7.64
N ALA A 148 -21.63 -6.09 -8.37
CA ALA A 148 -22.72 -5.19 -7.98
C ALA A 148 -24.08 -5.90 -7.87
N GLY A 149 -24.36 -6.84 -8.78
CA GLY A 149 -25.56 -7.68 -8.70
C GLY A 149 -25.60 -8.50 -7.40
N LEU A 150 -24.46 -8.99 -6.94
CA LEU A 150 -24.36 -9.77 -5.70
C LEU A 150 -24.55 -8.88 -4.45
N THR A 151 -24.01 -7.66 -4.44
CA THR A 151 -24.20 -6.72 -3.31
C THR A 151 -25.63 -6.20 -3.24
N SER A 152 -26.30 -5.96 -4.37
CA SER A 152 -27.69 -5.48 -4.38
C SER A 152 -28.72 -6.48 -3.80
N SER A 153 -28.36 -7.77 -3.73
CA SER A 153 -29.18 -8.81 -3.09
C SER A 153 -28.98 -8.93 -1.57
N LEU A 154 -27.97 -8.25 -1.03
CA LEU A 154 -27.62 -8.24 0.38
C LEU A 154 -27.89 -6.81 0.89
N GLU A 155 -29.13 -6.53 1.28
CA GLU A 155 -29.48 -5.31 2.03
C GLU A 155 -28.72 -5.31 3.36
N ASP A 156 -27.48 -4.81 3.37
CA ASP A 156 -26.82 -4.27 4.57
C ASP A 156 -25.62 -3.38 4.15
N GLY A 157 -25.87 -2.07 4.09
CA GLY A 157 -24.96 -1.04 4.60
C GLY A 157 -23.76 -0.57 3.78
N ILE A 158 -23.37 -1.22 2.67
CA ILE A 158 -22.22 -0.75 1.86
C ILE A 158 -22.63 -0.56 0.40
N SER A 159 -23.31 0.57 0.14
CA SER A 159 -23.52 1.01 -1.24
C SER A 159 -22.17 1.33 -1.88
N PRO A 160 -21.89 0.91 -3.13
CA PRO A 160 -20.69 1.34 -3.85
C PRO A 160 -20.54 2.87 -3.90
N ALA A 161 -21.65 3.60 -3.90
CA ALA A 161 -21.70 5.07 -3.85
C ALA A 161 -21.39 5.68 -2.46
N SER A 162 -21.24 4.85 -1.42
CA SER A 162 -20.90 5.29 -0.05
C SER A 162 -19.41 5.24 0.26
N HIS A 163 -18.57 4.84 -0.71
CA HIS A 163 -17.12 5.05 -0.64
C HIS A 163 -16.84 6.54 -0.81
N THR A 164 -17.07 7.27 0.28
CA THR A 164 -16.82 8.70 0.33
C THR A 164 -15.36 8.94 0.00
N HIS A 165 -15.12 9.81 -0.99
CA HIS A 165 -13.86 10.52 -1.24
C HIS A 165 -13.45 11.33 0.00
N ARG A 166 -13.12 10.64 1.09
CA ARG A 166 -12.63 11.22 2.34
C ARG A 166 -11.20 10.76 2.52
N PRO A 167 -10.31 11.63 3.01
CA PRO A 167 -8.95 11.25 3.29
C PRO A 167 -8.92 10.05 4.23
N HIS A 168 -8.13 9.06 3.86
CA HIS A 168 -8.00 7.81 4.56
C HIS A 168 -6.73 7.86 5.42
N GLU A 169 -6.88 8.09 6.73
CA GLU A 169 -5.76 8.06 7.68
C GLU A 169 -5.56 6.65 8.23
N PHE A 170 -4.36 6.10 8.02
CA PHE A 170 -3.99 4.79 8.52
C PHE A 170 -2.64 4.82 9.20
N ALA A 171 -2.54 4.11 10.32
CA ALA A 171 -1.30 3.92 11.05
C ALA A 171 -0.70 2.54 10.75
N ILE A 172 0.60 2.52 10.49
CA ILE A 172 1.43 1.33 10.29
C ILE A 172 2.39 1.25 11.47
N GLN A 173 2.40 0.12 12.15
CA GLN A 173 3.40 -0.15 13.18
C GLN A 173 4.76 -0.38 12.50
N ILE A 174 5.77 0.41 12.86
CA ILE A 174 7.13 0.29 12.31
C ILE A 174 8.04 -0.47 13.29
N ASP A 175 7.94 -0.16 14.57
CA ASP A 175 8.64 -0.83 15.67
C ASP A 175 7.81 -0.71 16.95
N ASP A 176 8.20 -1.35 18.05
CA ASP A 176 7.43 -1.36 19.32
C ASP A 176 7.11 0.03 19.88
N GLN A 177 7.81 1.07 19.45
CA GLN A 177 7.69 2.44 19.93
C GLN A 177 7.22 3.43 18.87
N ALA A 178 7.14 3.04 17.60
CA ALA A 178 6.88 3.96 16.49
C ALA A 178 5.77 3.47 15.56
N LYS A 179 4.87 4.40 15.25
CA LYS A 179 3.93 4.28 14.15
C LYS A 179 4.23 5.36 13.11
N GLU A 180 4.12 4.98 11.84
CA GLU A 180 3.96 5.93 10.76
C GLU A 180 2.48 6.00 10.41
N ARG A 181 1.97 7.21 10.27
CA ARG A 181 0.63 7.44 9.75
C ARG A 181 0.76 7.97 8.34
N PHE A 182 -0.10 7.50 7.47
CA PHE A 182 -0.26 8.09 6.15
C PHE A 182 -1.71 8.43 5.92
N ILE A 183 -1.91 9.52 5.18
CA ILE A 183 -3.20 10.00 4.74
C ILE A 183 -3.16 9.94 3.22
N VAL A 184 -4.04 9.13 2.63
CA VAL A 184 -4.31 9.23 1.19
C VAL A 184 -5.38 10.30 1.03
N THR A 185 -5.01 11.42 0.43
CA THR A 185 -5.96 12.51 0.14
C THR A 185 -6.87 12.13 -1.03
N VAL A 186 -7.95 12.88 -1.19
CA VAL A 186 -8.92 12.69 -2.28
C VAL A 186 -8.27 12.85 -3.66
N ASP A 187 -7.25 13.70 -3.76
CA ASP A 187 -6.51 13.97 -4.98
C ASP A 187 -5.38 12.96 -5.21
N GLY A 188 -5.21 11.99 -4.29
CA GLY A 188 -4.23 10.92 -4.40
C GLY A 188 -2.85 11.23 -3.85
N GLU A 189 -2.66 12.41 -3.24
CA GLU A 189 -1.44 12.68 -2.50
C GLU A 189 -1.39 11.82 -1.24
N VAL A 190 -0.27 11.13 -1.05
CA VAL A 190 0.00 10.36 0.17
C VAL A 190 0.83 11.24 1.11
N GLN A 191 0.19 11.76 2.15
CA GLN A 191 0.85 12.57 3.17
C GLN A 191 1.30 11.67 4.31
N TRP A 192 2.55 11.81 4.74
CA TRP A 192 3.13 10.97 5.78
C TRP A 192 3.38 11.78 7.04
N SER A 193 3.11 11.17 8.18
CA SER A 193 3.52 11.66 9.48
C SER A 193 4.01 10.50 10.34
N THR A 194 4.77 10.81 11.37
CA THR A 194 5.18 9.81 12.36
C THR A 194 4.96 10.38 13.74
N ASP A 195 4.54 9.49 14.64
CA ASP A 195 4.30 9.81 16.04
C ASP A 195 5.57 10.32 16.74
N LYS A 196 6.76 10.02 16.19
CA LYS A 196 8.06 10.46 16.69
C LYS A 196 8.60 11.76 16.06
N GLY A 197 7.85 12.44 15.19
CA GLY A 197 8.34 13.62 14.44
C GLY A 197 9.34 13.25 13.32
N PRO A 198 9.53 14.11 12.30
CA PRO A 198 10.21 13.74 11.04
C PRO A 198 11.68 13.31 11.20
N ASP A 199 12.38 13.83 12.23
CA ASP A 199 13.83 13.68 12.38
C ASP A 199 14.27 12.66 13.44
N GLN A 200 13.34 11.93 14.06
CA GLN A 200 13.73 10.95 15.07
C GLN A 200 14.23 9.63 14.45
N PRO A 201 15.27 9.02 15.05
CA PRO A 201 15.83 7.77 14.58
C PRO A 201 14.81 6.63 14.64
N LEU A 202 14.82 5.78 13.61
CA LEU A 202 14.06 4.54 13.57
C LEU A 202 14.75 3.52 14.48
N THR A 203 14.00 2.80 15.31
CA THR A 203 14.56 1.79 16.22
C THR A 203 14.24 0.41 15.67
N LEU A 204 15.18 -0.16 14.91
CA LEU A 204 15.02 -1.47 14.29
C LEU A 204 15.67 -2.53 15.18
N GLY A 205 14.91 -3.11 16.11
CA GLY A 205 15.45 -4.06 17.10
C GLY A 205 16.29 -3.36 18.17
N LEU A 206 17.52 -3.83 18.40
CA LEU A 206 18.45 -3.25 19.41
C LEU A 206 19.25 -2.04 18.90
N THR A 207 19.16 -1.71 17.61
CA THR A 207 19.92 -0.64 16.97
C THR A 207 19.02 0.53 16.55
N SER A 208 19.45 1.75 16.88
CA SER A 208 18.76 2.99 16.49
C SER A 208 19.48 3.64 15.32
N TRP A 209 18.74 3.94 14.26
CA TRP A 209 19.27 4.48 13.00
C TRP A 209 18.76 5.89 12.76
N GLN A 210 19.67 6.86 12.66
CA GLN A 210 19.32 8.21 12.22
C GLN A 210 19.25 8.26 10.69
N VAL A 211 18.03 8.41 10.17
CA VAL A 211 17.80 8.73 8.78
C VAL A 211 17.82 10.25 8.67
N VAL A 212 18.91 10.80 8.14
CA VAL A 212 19.03 12.25 7.92
C VAL A 212 18.33 12.59 6.62
N SER A 213 17.55 13.68 6.60
CA SER A 213 17.06 14.24 5.34
C SER A 213 18.25 14.49 4.41
N ILE A 214 18.18 13.98 3.20
CA ILE A 214 19.15 14.36 2.18
C ILE A 214 18.71 15.76 1.73
N ASP A 215 19.39 16.79 2.23
CA ASP A 215 19.28 18.13 1.66
C ASP A 215 19.63 18.02 0.16
N HIS A 216 18.75 18.56 -0.68
CA HIS A 216 18.83 18.46 -2.13
C HIS A 216 20.05 19.19 -2.69
#